data_AF-A0A520PX87-F1
#
_entry.id   AF-A0A520PX87-F1
#
_cell.length_a   1.000
_cell.length_b   1.000
_cell.length_c   1.000
_cell.angle_alpha   90.00
_cell.angle_beta   90.00
_cell.angle_gamma   90.00
#
_symmetry.space_group_name_H-M   'P 1'
#
loop_
_entity.id
_entity.type
_entity.pdbx_description
1 polymer ?
#
loop_
_entity_poly.entity_id
_entity_poly.type
_entity_poly.pdbx_seq_one_letter_code
_entity_poly.pdbx_strand_id
1 'polypeptide(L)'
;MREVSFRLRLFQRESERASSERVLGVLLRALTAANVEYLRTHADAPRLYRAGVRYQAERWPREYWKGVEETLSDRHGDCEDLACWRCAELIVREGVRAEPVFRYRRVGRLSVYHIVVRLPDGRIEDPSATLGMSRGGVTRRQLGLG
;
A
#
# COMPACT_ATOMS: atom_id res chain seq x y z
N MET A 1 7.44 12.07 21.78
CA MET A 1 6.02 12.35 21.43
C MET A 1 5.16 11.14 21.82
N ARG A 2 3.84 11.30 21.90
CA ARG A 2 2.92 10.16 22.11
C ARG A 2 2.53 9.57 20.75
N GLU A 3 2.25 8.27 20.72
CA GLU A 3 1.69 7.60 19.55
C GLU A 3 0.32 8.18 19.18
N VAL A 4 0.04 8.30 17.88
CA VAL A 4 -1.23 8.79 17.33
C VAL A 4 -1.88 7.66 16.54
N SER A 5 -3.12 7.30 16.87
CA SER A 5 -3.90 6.32 16.09
C SER A 5 -5.08 6.98 15.39
N PHE A 6 -5.27 6.69 14.10
CA PHE A 6 -6.42 7.14 13.31
C PHE A 6 -7.37 5.96 13.05
N ARG A 7 -8.60 6.03 13.57
CA ARG A 7 -9.55 4.90 13.53
C ARG A 7 -10.80 5.24 12.73
N LEU A 8 -11.11 4.41 11.76
CA LEU A 8 -12.30 4.51 10.91
C LEU A 8 -13.20 3.29 11.09
N ARG A 9 -14.52 3.49 10.93
CA ARG A 9 -15.51 2.40 10.86
C ARG A 9 -16.05 2.26 9.44
N LEU A 10 -15.14 2.14 8.47
CA LEU A 10 -15.41 1.89 7.04
C LEU A 10 -14.83 0.53 6.64
N PHE A 11 -15.02 0.14 5.37
CA PHE A 11 -14.52 -1.12 4.81
C PHE A 11 -15.13 -2.39 5.45
N GLN A 12 -16.29 -2.25 6.11
CA GLN A 12 -16.92 -3.38 6.82
C GLN A 12 -17.99 -4.07 5.98
N ARG A 13 -18.63 -3.33 5.06
CA ARG A 13 -19.77 -3.83 4.27
C ARG A 13 -19.66 -3.41 2.82
N GLU A 14 -20.12 -4.28 1.92
CA GLU A 14 -20.18 -3.97 0.49
C GLU A 14 -21.08 -2.74 0.20
N SER A 15 -22.10 -2.47 1.03
CA SER A 15 -22.93 -1.27 0.91
C SER A 15 -22.14 0.03 1.10
N GLU A 16 -20.99 -0.02 1.78
CA GLU A 16 -20.12 1.14 2.05
C GLU A 16 -19.10 1.37 0.95
N ARG A 17 -19.02 0.49 -0.06
CA ARG A 17 -17.92 0.43 -1.01
C ARG A 17 -17.59 1.77 -1.65
N ALA A 18 -18.58 2.46 -2.19
CA ALA A 18 -18.36 3.75 -2.86
C ALA A 18 -17.77 4.82 -1.91
N SER A 19 -18.18 4.84 -0.65
CA SER A 19 -17.60 5.74 0.35
C SER A 19 -16.20 5.29 0.79
N SER A 20 -16.01 3.98 0.96
CA SER A 20 -14.74 3.36 1.32
C SER A 20 -13.67 3.61 0.27
N GLU A 21 -14.01 3.51 -1.02
CA GLU A 21 -13.11 3.80 -2.15
C GLU A 21 -12.65 5.26 -2.20
N ARG A 22 -13.56 6.21 -1.95
CA ARG A 22 -13.21 7.63 -1.87
C ARG A 22 -12.24 7.90 -0.73
N VAL A 23 -12.49 7.30 0.44
CA VAL A 23 -11.63 7.42 1.61
C VAL A 23 -10.30 6.70 1.40
N LEU A 24 -10.29 5.52 0.77
CA LEU A 24 -9.08 4.76 0.45
C LEU A 24 -8.11 5.61 -0.37
N GLY A 25 -8.60 6.31 -1.39
CA GLY A 25 -7.77 7.23 -2.16
C GLY A 25 -7.13 8.35 -1.32
N VAL A 26 -7.82 8.84 -0.28
CA VAL A 26 -7.27 9.84 0.65
C VAL A 26 -6.21 9.20 1.56
N LEU A 27 -6.47 8.02 2.11
CA LEU A 27 -5.54 7.30 2.97
C LEU A 27 -4.23 6.99 2.24
N LEU A 28 -4.30 6.52 0.99
CA LEU A 28 -3.13 6.24 0.15
C LEU A 28 -2.26 7.48 -0.08
N ARG A 29 -2.90 8.62 -0.36
CA ARG A 29 -2.20 9.90 -0.51
C ARG A 29 -1.59 10.38 0.81
N ALA A 30 -2.27 10.18 1.93
CA ALA A 30 -1.76 10.52 3.25
C ALA A 30 -0.52 9.69 3.61
N LEU A 31 -0.56 8.36 3.41
CA LEU A 31 0.60 7.49 3.64
C LEU A 31 1.76 7.84 2.71
N THR A 32 1.48 8.13 1.43
CA THR A 32 2.52 8.60 0.49
C THR A 32 3.15 9.91 0.95
N ALA A 33 2.35 10.86 1.43
CA ALA A 33 2.87 12.13 1.95
C ALA A 33 3.76 11.94 3.18
N ALA A 34 3.38 11.05 4.10
CA ALA A 34 4.22 10.68 5.24
C ALA A 34 5.54 10.03 4.79
N ASN A 35 5.49 9.12 3.81
CA ASN A 35 6.68 8.49 3.24
C ASN A 35 7.58 9.49 2.50
N VAL A 36 7.01 10.49 1.82
CA VAL A 36 7.76 11.60 1.20
C VAL A 36 8.55 12.36 2.27
N GLU A 37 7.92 12.69 3.39
CA GLU A 37 8.59 13.40 4.49
C GLU A 37 9.71 12.56 5.10
N TYR A 38 9.46 11.26 5.32
CA TYR A 38 10.50 10.35 5.79
C TYR A 38 11.70 10.32 4.84
N LEU A 39 11.48 10.14 3.53
CA LEU A 39 12.56 10.04 2.55
C LEU A 39 13.32 11.36 2.33
N ARG A 40 12.70 12.51 2.59
CA ARG A 40 13.39 13.82 2.57
C ARG A 40 14.31 14.00 3.76
N THR A 41 13.93 13.46 4.91
CA THR A 41 14.71 13.54 6.16
C THR A 41 15.72 12.40 6.32
N HIS A 42 15.59 11.33 5.53
CA HIS A 42 16.46 10.14 5.53
C HIS A 42 16.94 9.83 4.10
N ALA A 43 17.79 10.70 3.56
CA ALA A 43 18.25 10.60 2.17
C ALA A 43 19.05 9.30 1.87
N ASP A 44 19.65 8.71 2.92
CA ASP A 44 20.43 7.47 2.89
C ASP A 44 19.58 6.20 2.98
N ALA A 45 18.28 6.30 3.28
CA ALA A 45 17.37 5.16 3.26
C ALA A 45 17.50 4.38 1.93
N PRO A 46 17.53 3.03 1.95
CA PRO A 46 17.70 2.26 0.74
C PRO A 46 16.48 2.41 -0.18
N ARG A 47 16.68 2.20 -1.48
CA ARG A 47 15.56 2.16 -2.42
C ARG A 47 14.71 0.92 -2.18
N LEU A 48 13.39 0.98 -2.35
CA LEU A 48 12.43 -0.12 -2.11
C LEU A 48 12.91 -1.44 -2.72
N TYR A 49 13.22 -1.44 -4.02
CA TYR A 49 13.66 -2.64 -4.74
C TYR A 49 15.07 -3.11 -4.39
N ARG A 50 15.82 -2.34 -3.59
CA ARG A 50 17.16 -2.68 -3.08
C ARG A 50 17.19 -2.85 -1.56
N ALA A 51 16.08 -2.61 -0.87
CA ALA A 51 16.00 -2.63 0.59
C ALA A 51 15.93 -4.04 1.20
N GLY A 52 15.80 -5.08 0.36
CA GLY A 52 15.65 -6.45 0.83
C GLY A 52 14.24 -6.79 1.37
N VAL A 53 13.30 -5.84 1.25
CA VAL A 53 11.89 -6.02 1.63
C VAL A 53 11.20 -7.02 0.69
N ARG A 54 10.18 -7.71 1.20
CA ARG A 54 9.33 -8.66 0.45
C ARG A 54 7.86 -8.36 0.63
N TYR A 55 7.06 -8.77 -0.35
CA TYR A 55 5.62 -8.77 -0.21
C TYR A 55 5.19 -9.82 0.82
N GLN A 56 4.34 -9.42 1.76
CA GLN A 56 3.67 -10.32 2.68
C GLN A 56 2.28 -9.78 3.01
N ALA A 57 1.24 -10.45 2.51
CA ALA A 57 -0.13 -10.11 2.83
C ALA A 57 -0.38 -10.18 4.34
N GLU A 58 -1.04 -9.16 4.89
CA GLU A 58 -1.49 -9.20 6.27
C GLU A 58 -2.56 -10.27 6.49
N ARG A 59 -2.64 -10.76 7.73
CA ARG A 59 -3.65 -11.73 8.12
C ARG A 59 -4.86 -10.99 8.68
N TRP A 60 -6.02 -11.28 8.09
CA TRP A 60 -7.32 -10.83 8.61
C TRP A 60 -7.45 -11.15 10.11
N PRO A 61 -8.03 -10.25 10.94
CA PRO A 61 -8.74 -9.01 10.59
C PRO A 61 -7.88 -7.73 10.67
N ARG A 62 -6.56 -7.83 10.82
CA ARG A 62 -5.71 -6.65 11.00
C ARG A 62 -5.16 -6.20 9.65
N GLU A 63 -5.17 -4.90 9.45
CA GLU A 63 -4.60 -4.18 8.31
C GLU A 63 -3.89 -2.96 8.91
N TYR A 64 -2.57 -3.05 9.05
CA TYR A 64 -1.71 -1.98 9.54
C TYR A 64 -0.98 -1.34 8.38
N TRP A 65 -1.25 -0.06 8.17
CA TRP A 65 -0.65 0.70 7.09
C TRP A 65 0.70 1.23 7.55
N LYS A 66 1.78 0.70 6.98
CA LYS A 66 3.14 0.96 7.43
C LYS A 66 3.83 2.01 6.57
N GLY A 67 4.54 2.89 7.24
CA GLY A 67 5.48 3.80 6.59
C GLY A 67 6.77 3.10 6.14
N VAL A 68 7.66 3.84 5.50
CA VAL A 68 8.97 3.32 5.06
C VAL A 68 9.77 2.73 6.22
N GLU A 69 9.86 3.43 7.35
CA GLU A 69 10.66 3.01 8.52
C GLU A 69 10.22 1.64 9.06
N GLU A 70 8.92 1.47 9.28
CA GLU A 70 8.37 0.23 9.83
C GLU A 70 8.48 -0.92 8.82
N THR A 71 8.23 -0.65 7.54
CA THR A 71 8.42 -1.64 6.45
C THR A 71 9.87 -2.11 6.37
N LEU A 72 10.85 -1.21 6.56
CA LEU A 72 12.27 -1.55 6.62
C LEU A 72 12.59 -2.43 7.83
N SER A 73 12.07 -2.09 9.00
CA SER A 73 12.26 -2.84 10.25
C SER A 73 11.70 -4.27 10.13
N ASP A 74 10.48 -4.39 9.62
CA ASP A 74 9.79 -5.68 9.45
C ASP A 74 10.40 -6.53 8.33
N ARG A 75 11.07 -5.89 7.37
CA ARG A 75 11.53 -6.47 6.10
C ARG A 75 10.40 -7.01 5.21
N HIS A 76 9.17 -6.60 5.47
CA HIS A 76 8.01 -6.92 4.65
C HIS A 76 6.93 -5.83 4.71
N GLY A 77 6.12 -5.78 3.66
CA GLY A 77 4.91 -4.97 3.58
C GLY A 77 3.93 -5.59 2.59
N ASP A 78 2.69 -5.13 2.59
CA ASP A 78 1.70 -5.54 1.60
C ASP A 78 1.46 -4.46 0.53
N CYS A 79 0.27 -4.38 -0.07
CA CYS A 79 0.14 -3.62 -1.31
C CYS A 79 0.18 -2.11 -1.13
N GLU A 80 -0.46 -1.58 -0.09
CA GLU A 80 -0.45 -0.16 0.25
C GLU A 80 0.93 0.29 0.70
N ASP A 81 1.62 -0.49 1.53
CA ASP A 81 2.94 -0.16 2.06
C ASP A 81 3.93 0.06 0.92
N LEU A 82 4.01 -0.94 0.04
CA LEU A 82 4.99 -0.99 -1.03
C LEU A 82 4.66 0.01 -2.14
N ALA A 83 3.38 0.19 -2.48
CA ALA A 83 2.97 1.17 -3.48
C ALA A 83 3.16 2.61 -3.01
N CYS A 84 2.74 2.93 -1.77
CA CYS A 84 2.89 4.27 -1.21
C CYS A 84 4.36 4.64 -0.99
N TRP A 85 5.21 3.69 -0.55
CA TRP A 85 6.67 3.92 -0.52
C TRP A 85 7.19 4.17 -1.94
N ARG A 86 6.87 3.32 -2.92
CA ARG A 86 7.39 3.51 -4.28
C ARG A 86 6.99 4.85 -4.90
N CYS A 87 5.75 5.29 -4.68
CA CYS A 87 5.31 6.64 -5.07
C CYS A 87 6.18 7.72 -4.42
N ALA A 88 6.44 7.63 -3.12
CA ALA A 88 7.27 8.59 -2.41
C ALA A 88 8.71 8.64 -2.96
N GLU A 89 9.30 7.50 -3.34
CA GLU A 89 10.62 7.47 -3.98
C GLU A 89 10.65 8.19 -5.32
N LEU A 90 9.66 7.89 -6.17
CA LEU A 90 9.52 8.49 -7.49
C LEU A 90 9.39 10.02 -7.36
N ILE A 91 8.64 10.49 -6.38
CA ILE A 91 8.46 11.92 -6.09
C ILE A 91 9.78 12.54 -5.60
N VAL A 92 10.40 11.98 -4.56
CA VAL A 92 11.53 12.61 -3.85
C VAL A 92 12.84 12.49 -4.65
N ARG A 93 13.09 11.32 -5.26
CA ARG A 93 14.39 11.00 -5.86
C ARG A 93 14.43 11.22 -7.37
N GLU A 94 13.28 11.20 -8.03
CA GLU A 94 13.18 11.24 -9.49
C GLU A 94 12.33 12.42 -10.00
N GLY A 95 11.67 13.16 -9.11
CA GLY A 95 10.78 14.28 -9.48
C GLY A 95 9.52 13.85 -10.25
N VAL A 96 9.18 12.56 -10.21
CA VAL A 96 8.05 11.98 -10.95
C VAL A 96 6.79 12.05 -10.08
N ARG A 97 5.73 12.66 -10.61
CA ARG A 97 4.41 12.75 -9.95
C ARG A 97 3.64 11.43 -10.04
N ALA A 98 4.17 10.40 -9.38
CA ALA A 98 3.52 9.10 -9.28
C ALA A 98 2.38 9.12 -8.25
N GLU A 99 1.34 8.33 -8.49
CA GLU A 99 0.16 8.27 -7.62
C GLU A 99 -0.14 6.83 -7.19
N PRO A 100 -0.43 6.58 -5.90
CA PRO A 100 -0.95 5.30 -5.48
C PRO A 100 -2.42 5.19 -5.91
N VAL A 101 -2.76 4.10 -6.58
CA VAL A 101 -4.12 3.83 -7.06
C VAL A 101 -4.52 2.43 -6.72
N PHE A 102 -5.81 2.20 -6.53
CA PHE A 102 -6.34 0.87 -6.28
C PHE A 102 -7.01 0.30 -7.53
N ARG A 103 -6.88 -1.01 -7.69
CA ARG A 103 -7.78 -1.85 -8.48
C ARG A 103 -8.60 -2.67 -7.50
N TYR A 104 -9.77 -3.12 -7.93
CA TYR A 104 -10.55 -4.07 -7.13
C TYR A 104 -10.94 -5.27 -7.98
N ARG A 105 -11.17 -6.38 -7.29
CA ARG A 105 -11.83 -7.56 -7.87
C ARG A 105 -12.78 -8.16 -6.85
N ARG A 106 -13.75 -8.93 -7.34
CA ARG A 106 -14.66 -9.69 -6.48
C ARG A 106 -14.11 -11.08 -6.20
N VAL A 107 -14.08 -11.46 -4.93
CA VAL A 107 -13.78 -12.82 -4.45
C VAL A 107 -14.95 -13.28 -3.60
N GLY A 108 -15.85 -14.07 -4.19
CA GLY A 108 -17.13 -14.40 -3.54
C GLY A 108 -17.98 -13.14 -3.34
N ARG A 109 -18.38 -12.86 -2.10
CA ARG A 109 -19.15 -11.65 -1.73
C ARG A 109 -18.27 -10.46 -1.32
N LEU A 110 -16.95 -10.61 -1.31
CA LEU A 110 -16.03 -9.57 -0.89
C LEU A 110 -15.42 -8.84 -2.09
N SER A 111 -15.25 -7.52 -1.95
CA SER A 111 -14.41 -6.71 -2.81
C SER A 111 -13.00 -6.67 -2.21
N VAL A 112 -12.00 -7.11 -2.97
CA VAL A 112 -10.59 -7.12 -2.56
C VAL A 112 -9.87 -6.05 -3.35
N TYR A 113 -9.22 -5.14 -2.63
CA TYR A 113 -8.41 -4.08 -3.22
C TYR A 113 -6.97 -4.55 -3.45
N HIS A 114 -6.35 -4.02 -4.49
CA HIS A 114 -4.94 -4.17 -4.78
C HIS A 114 -4.37 -2.82 -5.14
N ILE A 115 -3.36 -2.37 -4.41
CA ILE A 115 -2.75 -1.06 -4.60
C ILE A 115 -1.54 -1.17 -5.52
N VAL A 116 -1.46 -0.25 -6.48
CA VAL A 116 -0.39 -0.15 -7.48
C VAL A 116 0.02 1.31 -7.68
N VAL A 117 1.15 1.51 -8.36
CA VAL A 117 1.65 2.84 -8.71
C VAL A 117 1.18 3.20 -10.11
N ARG A 118 0.63 4.41 -10.29
CA ARG A 118 0.34 5.01 -11.59
C ARG A 118 1.35 6.12 -11.90
N LEU A 119 2.01 6.01 -13.04
CA LEU A 119 2.91 7.03 -13.57
C LEU A 119 2.15 8.13 -14.33
N PRO A 120 2.74 9.32 -14.56
CA PRO A 120 2.08 10.41 -15.27
C PRO A 120 1.62 10.07 -16.70
N ASP A 121 2.28 9.12 -17.35
CA ASP A 121 1.91 8.62 -18.68
C ASP A 121 0.82 7.53 -18.65
N GLY A 122 0.28 7.22 -17.47
CA GLY A 122 -0.76 6.23 -17.26
C GLY A 122 -0.25 4.78 -17.12
N ARG A 123 1.06 4.53 -17.28
CA ARG A 123 1.62 3.20 -17.02
C ARG A 123 1.45 2.83 -15.54
N ILE A 124 1.32 1.52 -15.32
CA ILE A 124 1.14 0.94 -13.99
C ILE A 124 2.37 0.12 -13.62
N GLU A 125 2.92 0.40 -12.45
CA GLU A 125 3.97 -0.37 -11.80
C GLU A 125 3.35 -1.10 -10.60
N ASP A 126 3.68 -2.39 -10.42
CA ASP A 126 3.19 -3.23 -9.33
C ASP A 126 4.36 -3.67 -8.44
N PRO A 127 4.67 -2.90 -7.38
CA PRO A 127 5.75 -3.23 -6.46
C PRO A 127 5.51 -4.56 -5.73
N SER A 128 4.26 -4.88 -5.41
CA SER A 128 3.91 -6.13 -4.72
C SER A 128 4.24 -7.35 -5.57
N ALA A 129 3.86 -7.33 -6.85
CA ALA A 129 4.23 -8.39 -7.80
C ALA A 129 5.75 -8.51 -7.94
N THR A 130 6.44 -7.38 -8.05
CA THR A 130 7.91 -7.33 -8.14
C THR A 130 8.60 -7.90 -6.90
N LEU A 131 8.00 -7.72 -5.73
CA LEU A 131 8.58 -8.11 -4.43
C LEU A 131 8.06 -9.46 -3.88
N GLY A 132 7.31 -10.22 -4.69
CA GLY A 132 7.00 -11.63 -4.40
C GLY A 132 5.53 -11.99 -4.25
N MET A 133 4.58 -11.12 -4.62
CA MET A 133 3.17 -11.47 -4.65
C MET A 133 2.89 -12.55 -5.71
N SER A 134 2.23 -13.63 -5.29
CA SER A 134 1.86 -14.76 -6.16
C SER A 134 0.96 -14.34 -7.33
N ARG A 135 1.13 -14.99 -8.49
CA ARG A 135 0.21 -14.85 -9.63
C ARG A 135 -1.20 -15.26 -9.18
N GLY A 136 -2.12 -14.29 -9.19
CA GLY A 136 -3.49 -14.49 -8.70
C GLY A 136 -3.84 -13.69 -7.44
N GLY A 137 -2.90 -12.98 -6.81
CA GLY A 137 -3.14 -12.08 -5.67
C GLY A 137 -3.62 -12.79 -4.40
N VAL A 138 -4.28 -12.05 -3.50
CA VAL A 138 -4.80 -12.59 -2.23
C VAL A 138 -5.83 -13.71 -2.44
N THR A 139 -5.65 -14.84 -1.78
CA THR A 139 -6.49 -16.05 -1.90
C THR A 139 -7.68 -16.07 -0.93
N ARG A 140 -8.71 -16.89 -1.21
CA ARG A 140 -9.84 -17.11 -0.27
C ARG A 140 -9.38 -17.54 1.13
N ARG A 141 -8.36 -18.39 1.21
CA ARG A 141 -7.77 -18.85 2.48
C ARG A 141 -7.19 -17.68 3.29
N GLN A 142 -6.51 -16.74 2.64
CA GLN A 142 -5.97 -15.54 3.30
C GLN A 142 -7.06 -14.58 3.77
N LEU A 143 -8.22 -14.59 3.11
CA LEU A 143 -9.40 -13.82 3.49
C LEU A 143 -10.28 -14.52 4.55
N GLY A 144 -9.87 -15.68 5.06
CA GLY A 144 -10.67 -16.46 6.01
C GLY A 144 -11.97 -17.03 5.41
N LEU A 145 -12.08 -17.12 4.08
CA LEU A 145 -13.24 -17.65 3.34
C LEU A 145 -13.12 -19.15 3.03
N GLY A 146 -12.62 -19.92 3.99
CA GLY A 146 -12.44 -21.38 3.90
C GLY A 146 -13.64 -22.16 4.37
#